data_AF-A0A8B5X9B8-F1
#
_entry.id   AF-A0A8B5X9B8-F1
#
_cell.length_a   1.000
_cell.length_b   1.000
_cell.length_c   1.000
_cell.angle_alpha   90.00
_cell.angle_beta   90.00
_cell.angle_gamma   90.00
#
_symmetry.space_group_name_H-M   'P 1'
#
loop_
_entity.id
_entity.type
_entity.pdbx_description
1 polymer ?
#
loop_
_entity_poly.entity_id
_entity_poly.type
_entity_poly.pdbx_seq_one_letter_code
_entity_poly.pdbx_strand_id
1 'polypeptide(L)' 'MLAVRLDPETEERLNRLAHETGRSKSYYVKQAIENFLEEREDYLLALAVIERDEPRKPIAEVRKDLGLDR' A
#
# COMPACT_ATOMS: atom_id res chain seq x y z
N MET A 1 -14.13 -11.45 -3.24
CA MET A 1 -14.89 -10.18 -3.19
C MET A 1 -14.57 -9.52 -1.86
N LEU A 2 -14.04 -8.29 -1.87
CA LEU A 2 -13.64 -7.57 -0.66
C LEU A 2 -14.82 -6.73 -0.16
N ALA A 3 -15.24 -6.93 1.09
CA ALA A 3 -16.22 -6.09 1.75
C ALA A 3 -15.51 -5.15 2.72
N VAL A 4 -15.66 -3.84 2.52
CA VAL A 4 -15.04 -2.80 3.34
C VAL A 4 -16.13 -2.04 4.06
N ARG A 5 -15.96 -1.82 5.37
CA ARG A 5 -16.82 -0.93 6.15
C ARG A 5 -16.29 0.49 6.02
N LEU A 6 -17.14 1.40 5.59
CA LEU A 6 -16.86 2.82 5.53
C LEU A 6 -17.72 3.54 6.56
N ASP A 7 -17.19 4.63 7.10
CA ASP A 7 -18.03 5.56 7.85
C ASP A 7 -19.08 6.21 6.90
N PRO A 8 -20.21 6.70 7.44
CA PRO A 8 -21.29 7.23 6.62
C PRO A 8 -20.88 8.39 5.72
N GLU A 9 -19.95 9.25 6.16
CA GLU A 9 -19.50 10.41 5.40
C GLU A 9 -18.68 9.98 4.18
N THR A 10 -17.73 9.05 4.38
CA THR A 10 -16.92 8.49 3.28
C THR A 10 -17.79 7.74 2.29
N GLU A 11 -18.79 6.98 2.76
CA GLU A 11 -19.72 6.29 1.86
C GLU A 11 -20.54 7.28 1.02
N GLU A 12 -21.03 8.37 1.61
CA GLU A 12 -21.78 9.41 0.87
C GLU A 12 -20.90 10.07 -0.20
N ARG A 13 -19.65 10.41 0.13
CA ARG A 13 -18.69 10.99 -0.81
C ARG A 13 -18.41 10.04 -1.98
N LEU A 14 -18.21 8.76 -1.70
CA LEU A 14 -18.01 7.73 -2.73
C LEU A 14 -19.25 7.55 -3.61
N ASN A 15 -20.45 7.60 -3.02
CA ASN A 15 -21.72 7.53 -3.76
C ASN A 15 -21.87 8.69 -4.73
N ARG A 16 -21.59 9.91 -4.26
CA ARG A 16 -21.64 11.12 -5.08
C ARG A 16 -20.65 11.08 -6.23
N LEU A 17 -19.40 10.71 -5.95
CA LEU A 17 -18.36 10.57 -6.97
C LEU A 17 -18.75 9.55 -8.05
N ALA A 18 -19.25 8.38 -7.63
CA ALA A 18 -19.72 7.34 -8.53
C ALA A 18 -20.87 7.85 -9.43
N HIS A 19 -21.84 8.55 -8.84
CA HIS A 19 -22.98 9.11 -9.55
C HIS A 19 -22.57 10.19 -10.57
N GLU A 20 -21.75 11.16 -10.16
CA GLU A 20 -21.34 12.29 -11.02
C GLU A 20 -20.45 11.88 -12.19
N THR A 21 -19.68 10.81 -12.04
CA THR A 21 -18.72 10.34 -13.05
C THR A 21 -19.23 9.17 -13.90
N GLY A 22 -20.37 8.59 -13.53
CA GLY A 22 -20.94 7.40 -14.19
C GLY A 22 -20.13 6.12 -13.97
N ARG A 23 -19.23 6.07 -12.98
CA ARG A 23 -18.44 4.88 -12.64
C ARG A 23 -19.00 4.18 -11.40
N SER A 24 -18.73 2.89 -11.27
CA SER A 24 -19.17 2.13 -10.09
C SER A 24 -18.31 2.49 -8.87
N LYS A 25 -18.87 2.36 -7.66
CA LYS A 25 -18.10 2.50 -6.41
C LYS A 25 -16.91 1.55 -6.38
N SER A 26 -17.11 0.31 -6.85
CA SER A 26 -16.06 -0.71 -6.92
C SER A 26 -14.89 -0.31 -7.83
N TYR A 27 -15.14 0.48 -8.89
CA TYR A 27 -14.06 1.02 -9.72
C TYR A 27 -13.13 1.91 -8.89
N TYR A 28 -13.70 2.85 -8.13
CA TYR A 28 -12.91 3.76 -7.29
C TYR A 28 -12.24 3.07 -6.12
N VAL A 29 -12.92 2.13 -5.46
CA VAL A 29 -12.32 1.33 -4.38
C VAL A 29 -11.14 0.53 -4.91
N LYS A 30 -11.28 -0.11 -6.08
CA LYS A 30 -10.19 -0.83 -6.72
C LYS A 30 -9.00 0.09 -7.00
N GLN A 31 -9.23 1.23 -7.63
CA GLN A 31 -8.18 2.19 -7.96
C GLN A 31 -7.49 2.76 -6.72
N ALA A 32 -8.24 3.04 -5.66
CA ALA A 32 -7.68 3.50 -4.40
C ALA A 32 -6.76 2.45 -3.76
N ILE A 33 -7.12 1.17 -3.82
CA ILE A 33 -6.28 0.07 -3.32
C ILE A 33 -5.02 -0.09 -4.19
N GLU A 34 -5.17 -0.07 -5.52
CA GLU A 34 -4.03 -0.18 -6.45
C GLU A 34 -3.02 0.94 -6.21
N ASN A 35 -3.49 2.19 -6.14
CA ASN A 35 -2.63 3.35 -5.87
C ASN A 35 -2.00 3.29 -4.48
N PHE A 36 -2.75 2.83 -3.46
CA PHE A 36 -2.19 2.69 -2.11
C PHE A 36 -1.07 1.66 -2.08
N LEU A 37 -1.24 0.52 -2.74
CA LEU A 37 -0.21 -0.52 -2.80
C LEU A 37 1.03 -0.01 -3.54
N GLU A 38 0.86 0.62 -4.71
CA GLU A 38 1.96 1.20 -5.48
C GLU A 38 2.78 2.22 -4.66
N GLU A 39 2.12 3.04 -3.86
CA GLU A 39 2.80 4.06 -3.05
C GLU A 39 3.39 3.55 -1.73
N ARG A 40 2.81 2.51 -1.12
CA ARG A 40 3.05 2.19 0.30
C ARG A 40 3.55 0.77 0.57
N GLU A 41 3.40 -0.17 -0.36
CA GLU A 41 3.65 -1.59 -0.09
C GLU A 41 5.08 -1.84 0.40
N ASP A 42 6.09 -1.39 -0.35
CA ASP A 42 7.50 -1.58 0.02
C ASP A 42 7.84 -0.98 1.38
N TYR A 43 7.32 0.22 1.67
CA TYR A 43 7.53 0.89 2.94
C TYR A 43 6.91 0.11 4.10
N LEU A 44 5.67 -0.36 3.95
CA LEU A 44 4.97 -1.12 4.99
C LEU A 44 5.63 -2.47 5.24
N LEU A 45 6.12 -3.13 4.18
CA LEU A 45 6.90 -4.36 4.30
C LEU A 45 8.20 -4.11 5.06
N ALA A 46 8.93 -3.04 4.73
CA ALA A 46 10.16 -2.68 5.44
C ALA A 46 9.90 -2.37 6.92
N LEU A 47 8.82 -1.66 7.23
CA LEU A 47 8.42 -1.37 8.61
C LEU A 47 8.11 -2.65 9.39
N ALA A 48 7.37 -3.58 8.78
CA ALA A 48 7.04 -4.86 9.41
C ALA A 48 8.31 -5.68 9.76
N VAL A 49 9.34 -5.67 8.91
CA VAL A 49 10.62 -6.32 9.20
C VAL A 49 11.30 -5.71 10.44
N ILE A 50 11.24 -4.38 10.58
CA ILE A 50 11.78 -3.68 11.75
C ILE A 50 11.00 -4.06 13.02
N GLU A 51 9.66 -4.07 12.95
CA GLU A 51 8.79 -4.40 14.08
C GLU A 51 8.94 -5.86 14.54
N ARG A 52 9.24 -6.78 13.62
CA ARG A 52 9.49 -8.20 13.91
C ARG A 52 10.89 -8.48 14.45
N ASP A 53 11.73 -7.45 14.55
CA ASP A 53 13.14 -7.52 14.97
C ASP A 53 13.93 -8.62 14.26
N GLU A 54 13.75 -8.71 12.94
CA GLU A 54 14.45 -9.72 12.14
C GLU A 54 15.98 -9.48 12.12
N PRO A 55 16.79 -10.54 11.96
CA PRO A 55 18.24 -10.42 11.91
C PRO A 55 18.70 -9.39 10.87
N ARG A 56 19.51 -8.42 11.33
CA ARG A 56 19.99 -7.30 10.51
C ARG A 56 21.41 -7.58 10.06
N LYS A 57 21.72 -7.20 8.81
CA LYS A 57 23.07 -7.31 8.25
C LYS A 57 23.68 -5.92 8.09
N PRO A 58 24.92 -5.66 8.52
CA PRO A 58 25.58 -4.38 8.29
C PRO A 58 25.67 -4.04 6.80
N ILE A 59 25.51 -2.76 6.45
CA ILE A 59 25.55 -2.31 5.05
C ILE A 59 26.86 -2.70 4.34
N ALA A 60 27.99 -2.72 5.06
CA ALA A 60 29.28 -3.16 4.53
C ALA A 60 29.23 -4.63 4.06
N GLU A 61 28.60 -5.52 4.82
CA GLU A 61 28.49 -6.92 4.43
C GLU A 61 27.48 -7.12 3.30
N VAL A 62 26.40 -6.32 3.25
CA VAL A 62 25.43 -6.35 2.14
C VAL A 62 26.10 -5.92 0.83
N ARG A 63 26.93 -4.86 0.86
CA ARG A 63 27.66 -4.40 -0.34
C ARG A 63 28.65 -5.45 -0.83
N LYS A 64 29.33 -6.15 0.07
CA LYS A 64 30.20 -7.28 -0.24
C LYS A 64 29.45 -8.41 -0.95
N ASP A 65 28.34 -8.87 -0.38
CA ASP A 65 27.52 -9.94 -0.94
C ASP A 65 26.98 -9.62 -2.35
N LEU A 66 26.64 -8.35 -2.59
CA LEU A 66 26.14 -7.87 -3.88
C LEU A 66 27.25 -7.51 -4.87
N GLY A 67 28.53 -7.64 -4.49
CA GLY A 67 29.67 -7.29 -5.35
C GLY A 67 29.80 -5.79 -5.61
N LEU A 68 29.28 -4.95 -4.71
CA LEU A 68 29.24 -3.48 -4.79
C LEU A 68 30.42 -2.79 -4.07
N ASP A 69 31.41 -3.55 -3.60
CA ASP A 69 32.63 -3.08 -2.91
C ASP A 69 33.74 -2.60 -3.88
N ARG A 70 33.37 -2.26 -5.12
CA ARG A 70 34.32 -1.71 -6.10
C ARG A 70 34.60 -0.23 -5.87
#